data_AF-A0AAW2RWI0-F1
#
_entry.id   AF-A0AAW2RWI0-F1
#
_cell.length_a   1.000
_cell.length_b   1.000
_cell.length_c   1.000
_cell.angle_alpha   90.00
_cell.angle_beta   90.00
_cell.angle_gamma   90.00
#
_symmetry.space_group_name_H-M   'P 1'
#
loop_
_entity.id
_entity.type
_entity.pdbx_description
1 polymer ?
#
loop_
_entity_poly.entity_id
_entity_poly.type
_entity_poly.pdbx_seq_one_letter_code
_entity_poly.pdbx_strand_id
1 'polypeptide(L)'
;MNVQAEMLVILCSLLVAGCAIATYDSSYDYSGSIQCLAEPLDPQYGGGLVGNPNFDSGLDEWSVFGGGKVAVRKSKKAWLQLDKGKDIVSAFLEIPNGQSIIVGSVRKRKIRIHVTSKEGLKLPGANIVVNQIKPHFPLGCSTAATIIDHKAYQDWFTSRFTTTTFNNEMKWYYTEVYPGKENYTVTDAMVSFFKKNRIAIRGHAILWAAGNVTQYWVKLLPPKEILKAAVRRTGSVVSRYLGDVIAWDVMNENLHYSFYEDKIRPNATAMFYQIARALDPRTPLFLNEYNTLEFPLDMAVIPSQYVEKIREIRSFPGNERLKMQIGLQGHFWRKPNVSHMRATLDVLGAINTPIWLTELDTKRGPNQAAELEEVMREAFAHPAVEGIIVWGGWKPTGCNQTCLTDKNYDVLPKGCAEMCLIDNNFKNLPAGDVVDKLINEWKTTNVTGVTDGEGVFEHKVFLGDYSVTYSHPLIPRPVNKIFSVRKEKGPFELWLPL
;
A
#
# COMPACT_ATOMS: atom_id res chain seq x y z
N MET A 1 48.37 37.89 -57.44
CA MET A 1 48.89 36.55 -57.80
C MET A 1 50.23 36.32 -57.12
N ASN A 2 50.36 35.58 -56.03
CA ASN A 2 49.47 35.41 -54.89
C ASN A 2 50.39 35.38 -53.66
N VAL A 3 50.62 36.56 -53.09
CA VAL A 3 51.33 36.80 -51.82
C VAL A 3 50.38 36.43 -50.67
N GLN A 4 49.85 35.20 -50.69
CA GLN A 4 48.86 34.70 -49.72
C GLN A 4 49.17 33.28 -49.21
N ALA A 5 50.25 32.64 -49.70
CA ALA A 5 50.58 31.28 -49.30
C ALA A 5 51.69 31.19 -48.23
N GLU A 6 52.62 32.15 -48.16
CA GLU A 6 53.74 32.08 -47.19
C GLU A 6 53.51 32.88 -45.90
N MET A 7 52.50 33.76 -45.87
CA MET A 7 52.11 34.51 -44.67
C MET A 7 51.06 33.77 -43.81
N LEU A 8 50.65 32.56 -44.21
CA LEU A 8 49.69 31.74 -43.45
C LEU A 8 50.38 30.57 -42.69
N VAL A 9 51.60 30.20 -43.08
CA VAL A 9 52.31 29.05 -42.46
C VAL A 9 53.12 29.48 -41.23
N ILE A 10 53.57 30.74 -41.18
CA ILE A 10 54.32 31.29 -40.03
C ILE A 10 53.37 31.83 -38.93
N LEU A 11 52.09 32.11 -39.24
CA LEU A 11 51.08 32.42 -38.22
C LEU A 11 50.48 31.17 -37.55
N CYS A 12 50.65 29.98 -38.12
CA CYS A 12 50.20 28.72 -37.51
C CYS A 12 51.23 28.08 -36.57
N SER A 13 52.50 28.51 -36.63
CA SER A 13 53.58 27.93 -35.81
C SER A 13 53.95 28.78 -34.58
N LEU A 14 53.41 29.99 -34.44
CA LEU A 14 53.46 30.79 -33.20
C LEU A 14 52.19 30.70 -32.33
N LEU A 15 51.18 29.94 -32.75
CA LEU A 15 50.03 29.58 -31.91
C LEU A 15 50.20 28.24 -31.17
N VAL A 16 51.35 27.56 -31.34
CA VAL A 16 51.63 26.24 -30.74
C VAL A 16 52.66 26.30 -29.59
N ALA A 17 53.19 27.48 -29.25
CA ALA A 17 54.09 27.68 -28.11
C ALA A 17 53.41 28.34 -26.89
N GLY A 18 52.12 28.10 -26.68
CA GLY A 18 51.35 28.59 -25.53
C GLY A 18 50.37 27.59 -24.90
N CYS A 19 50.24 26.38 -25.44
CA CYS A 19 49.37 25.34 -24.87
C CYS A 19 50.20 24.31 -24.10
N ALA A 20 50.67 24.70 -22.92
CA ALA A 20 50.94 23.74 -21.87
C ALA A 20 49.60 23.22 -21.34
N ILE A 21 49.53 21.91 -21.16
CA ILE A 21 48.40 21.14 -20.65
C ILE A 21 47.89 21.76 -19.34
N ALA A 22 46.67 22.30 -19.37
CA ALA A 22 45.87 22.53 -18.19
C ALA A 22 44.66 21.60 -18.29
N THR A 23 44.71 20.51 -17.52
CA THR A 23 43.52 19.74 -17.18
C THR A 23 42.51 20.69 -16.54
N TYR A 24 41.43 21.01 -17.26
CA TYR A 24 40.26 21.62 -16.64
C TYR A 24 39.59 20.54 -15.78
N ASP A 25 40.01 20.47 -14.53
CA ASP A 25 39.18 20.02 -13.44
C ASP A 25 38.01 21.01 -13.36
N SER A 26 36.90 20.69 -14.04
CA SER A 26 35.65 21.36 -13.74
C SER A 26 35.21 20.83 -12.38
N SER A 27 35.67 21.46 -11.30
CA SER A 27 35.08 21.29 -9.99
C SER A 27 33.59 21.54 -10.14
N TYR A 28 32.79 20.49 -9.96
CA TYR A 28 31.35 20.60 -9.99
C TYR A 28 30.94 21.61 -8.90
N ASP A 29 30.36 22.73 -9.31
CA ASP A 29 29.88 23.76 -8.40
C ASP A 29 28.59 23.24 -7.73
N TYR A 30 28.69 22.90 -6.44
CA TYR A 30 27.55 22.49 -5.61
C TYR A 30 26.66 23.68 -5.20
N SER A 31 26.88 24.89 -5.73
CA SER A 31 25.98 26.03 -5.47
C SER A 31 24.71 25.96 -6.30
N GLY A 32 23.87 24.97 -5.99
CA GLY A 32 22.45 25.08 -6.29
C GLY A 32 21.91 26.32 -5.58
N SER A 33 21.56 27.36 -6.34
CA SER A 33 20.81 28.49 -5.82
C SER A 33 19.40 28.01 -5.46
N ILE A 34 19.25 27.53 -4.23
CA ILE A 34 17.94 27.33 -3.62
C ILE A 34 17.38 28.74 -3.41
N GLN A 35 16.62 29.24 -4.39
CA GLN A 35 15.69 30.33 -4.11
C GLN A 35 14.60 29.75 -3.20
N CYS A 36 14.87 29.77 -1.90
CA CYS A 36 13.86 29.59 -0.88
C CYS A 36 12.75 30.61 -1.14
N LEU A 37 11.50 30.17 -1.06
CA LEU A 37 10.36 31.07 -0.96
C LEU A 37 10.65 32.09 0.15
N ALA A 38 10.42 33.39 -0.11
CA ALA A 38 10.61 34.44 0.88
C ALA A 38 9.79 34.20 2.16
N GLU A 39 8.68 33.47 2.04
CA GLU A 39 7.93 32.88 3.14
C GLU A 39 7.56 31.42 2.78
N PRO A 40 8.24 30.41 3.33
CA PRO A 40 7.83 29.01 3.17
C PRO A 40 6.53 28.74 3.95
N LEU A 41 5.66 27.88 3.41
CA LEU A 41 4.50 27.38 4.17
C LEU A 41 4.97 26.67 5.44
N ASP A 42 4.36 26.99 6.58
CA ASP A 42 4.73 26.44 7.88
C ASP A 42 4.77 24.90 7.84
N PRO A 43 5.91 24.27 8.18
CA PRO A 43 5.96 22.84 8.39
C PRO A 43 5.13 22.49 9.63
N GLN A 44 4.12 21.63 9.47
CA GLN A 44 3.24 21.23 10.59
C GLN A 44 3.96 20.43 11.69
N TYR A 45 5.24 20.12 11.51
CA TYR A 45 6.13 19.57 12.51
C TYR A 45 7.50 20.22 12.30
N GLY A 46 7.98 21.04 13.24
CA GLY A 46 9.26 21.77 13.14
C GLY A 46 10.47 20.82 13.00
N GLY A 47 10.79 20.44 11.77
CA GLY A 47 11.70 19.34 11.44
C GLY A 47 13.19 19.56 11.73
N GLY A 48 13.94 18.45 11.67
CA GLY A 48 15.40 18.34 11.81
C GLY A 48 15.93 17.08 11.11
N LEU A 49 17.25 16.94 10.98
CA LEU A 49 17.90 15.75 10.40
C LEU A 49 18.25 14.74 11.49
N VAL A 50 17.93 13.46 11.26
CA VAL A 50 18.21 12.33 12.15
C VAL A 50 19.32 11.49 11.52
N GLY A 51 20.57 11.64 11.99
CA GLY A 51 21.72 10.85 11.53
C GLY A 51 21.85 9.50 12.22
N ASN A 52 21.45 9.42 13.50
CA ASN A 52 21.53 8.21 14.30
C ASN A 52 20.14 7.76 14.82
N PRO A 53 19.31 7.15 13.96
CA PRO A 53 17.93 6.78 14.31
C PRO A 53 17.84 5.67 15.36
N ASN A 54 18.94 4.96 15.63
CA ASN A 54 18.98 3.84 16.57
C ASN A 54 19.43 4.26 17.98
N PHE A 55 19.84 5.53 18.18
CA PHE A 55 20.33 6.08 19.45
C PHE A 55 21.61 5.45 20.01
N ASP A 56 22.37 4.72 19.18
CA ASP A 56 23.61 4.03 19.58
C ASP A 56 24.74 5.00 19.99
N SER A 57 24.58 6.29 19.69
CA SER A 57 25.51 7.39 19.98
C SER A 57 24.78 8.59 20.58
N GLY A 58 23.66 8.36 21.28
CA GLY A 58 22.91 9.43 21.93
C GLY A 58 22.26 10.40 20.94
N LEU A 59 22.43 11.71 21.17
CA LEU A 59 21.92 12.77 20.29
C LEU A 59 22.97 13.27 19.28
N ASP A 60 24.15 12.67 19.28
CA ASP A 60 25.16 13.02 18.29
C ASP A 60 24.59 12.69 16.90
N GLU A 61 24.80 13.62 15.95
CA GLU A 61 24.20 13.62 14.59
C GLU A 61 22.72 14.03 14.48
N TRP A 62 22.16 14.63 15.53
CA TRP A 62 20.85 15.29 15.47
C TRP A 62 21.01 16.80 15.34
N SER A 63 20.41 17.39 14.31
CA SER A 63 20.46 18.84 14.09
C SER A 63 19.05 19.45 14.08
N VAL A 64 18.91 20.61 14.72
CA VAL A 64 17.69 21.42 14.69
C VAL A 64 17.85 22.50 13.64
N PHE A 65 16.81 22.72 12.86
CA PHE A 65 16.69 23.90 12.02
C PHE A 65 15.75 24.93 12.67
N GLY A 66 16.14 26.20 12.72
CA GLY A 66 15.35 27.28 13.34
C GLY A 66 15.39 27.32 14.88
N GLY A 67 14.33 27.84 15.51
CA GLY A 67 14.25 28.09 16.97
C GLY A 67 13.95 26.87 17.86
N GLY A 68 14.05 25.65 17.33
CA GLY A 68 13.82 24.43 18.11
C GLY A 68 14.98 24.11 19.07
N LYS A 69 14.80 23.10 19.93
CA LYS A 69 15.85 22.67 20.87
C LYS A 69 15.89 21.15 20.96
N VAL A 70 17.04 20.53 20.66
CA VAL A 70 17.27 19.12 20.99
C VAL A 70 17.49 19.00 22.50
N ALA A 71 16.79 18.10 23.16
CA ALA A 71 17.01 17.78 24.56
C ALA A 71 16.74 16.31 24.85
N VAL A 72 17.62 15.67 25.64
CA VAL A 72 17.27 14.40 26.31
C VAL A 72 16.44 14.73 27.54
N ARG A 73 15.20 14.24 27.60
CA ARG A 73 14.36 14.33 28.81
C ARG A 73 13.99 12.94 29.28
N LYS A 74 14.21 12.65 30.56
CA LYS A 74 13.59 11.50 31.23
C LYS A 74 12.15 11.86 31.57
N SER A 75 11.22 11.37 30.75
CA SER A 75 9.78 11.42 31.05
C SER A 75 9.38 10.25 31.96
N LYS A 76 8.36 10.44 32.81
CA LYS A 76 7.70 9.33 33.51
C LYS A 76 6.78 8.50 32.59
N LYS A 77 6.57 8.94 31.34
CA LYS A 77 5.89 8.21 30.26
C LYS A 77 6.40 8.69 28.88
N ALA A 78 6.98 7.78 28.13
CA ALA A 78 7.37 7.89 26.73
C ALA A 78 7.50 6.46 26.21
N TRP A 79 7.40 6.23 24.90
CA TRP A 79 7.90 4.98 24.33
C TRP A 79 8.61 5.19 22.99
N LEU A 80 9.88 4.80 23.03
CA LEU A 80 10.65 4.21 21.95
C LEU A 80 10.27 2.72 21.87
N GLN A 81 10.44 2.11 20.70
CA GLN A 81 10.59 0.66 20.59
C GLN A 81 12.00 0.28 21.10
N LEU A 82 12.08 -0.55 22.13
CA LEU A 82 13.32 -1.13 22.66
C LEU A 82 13.17 -2.66 22.60
N ASP A 83 14.13 -3.33 21.96
CA ASP A 83 14.22 -4.79 21.92
C ASP A 83 15.03 -5.30 23.13
N LYS A 84 14.44 -6.23 23.89
CA LYS A 84 15.19 -7.06 24.84
C LYS A 84 14.52 -8.44 25.01
N GLY A 85 14.38 -9.19 23.92
CA GLY A 85 14.06 -10.62 23.98
C GLY A 85 12.56 -10.98 23.99
N LYS A 86 12.25 -12.18 24.53
CA LYS A 86 11.05 -13.02 24.21
C LYS A 86 9.66 -12.48 24.60
N ASP A 87 9.53 -11.27 25.14
CA ASP A 87 8.22 -10.67 25.44
C ASP A 87 8.04 -9.32 24.73
N ILE A 88 6.94 -9.18 23.97
CA ILE A 88 6.58 -7.94 23.25
C ILE A 88 5.83 -7.00 24.20
N VAL A 89 6.38 -5.82 24.47
CA VAL A 89 5.68 -4.74 25.16
C VAL A 89 5.76 -3.46 24.33
N SER A 90 4.61 -2.88 23.98
CA SER A 90 4.48 -1.66 23.14
C SER A 90 4.24 -0.40 23.99
N ALA A 91 4.58 0.80 23.49
CA ALA A 91 3.71 2.00 23.66
C ALA A 91 4.13 3.31 22.89
N PHE A 92 3.65 4.50 23.34
CA PHE A 92 3.13 5.69 22.62
C PHE A 92 3.98 6.96 22.41
N LEU A 93 3.53 7.79 21.45
CA LEU A 93 3.78 9.24 21.31
C LEU A 93 2.57 10.06 21.84
N GLU A 94 2.82 11.19 22.50
CA GLU A 94 1.81 12.09 23.09
C GLU A 94 1.82 13.46 22.37
N ILE A 95 0.68 13.89 21.83
CA ILE A 95 0.46 15.21 21.20
C ILE A 95 -0.17 16.15 22.25
N PRO A 96 -0.01 17.50 22.23
CA PRO A 96 -0.40 18.42 23.31
C PRO A 96 -1.89 18.43 23.74
N ASN A 97 -2.75 17.62 23.14
CA ASN A 97 -4.15 17.44 23.51
C ASN A 97 -4.44 16.04 24.13
N GLY A 98 -3.42 15.31 24.57
CA GLY A 98 -3.59 14.12 25.42
C GLY A 98 -4.16 12.86 24.75
N GLN A 99 -4.04 12.71 23.43
CA GLN A 99 -4.40 11.46 22.73
C GLN A 99 -3.16 10.64 22.36
N SER A 100 -2.98 9.52 23.05
CA SER A 100 -2.00 8.47 22.75
C SER A 100 -2.61 7.44 21.78
N ILE A 101 -1.99 7.20 20.62
CA ILE A 101 -2.41 6.13 19.70
C ILE A 101 -1.61 4.85 20.04
N ILE A 102 -2.28 3.89 20.67
CA ILE A 102 -1.77 2.52 20.85
C ILE A 102 -1.79 1.82 19.49
N VAL A 103 -0.71 1.14 19.10
CA VAL A 103 -0.73 0.12 18.04
C VAL A 103 -1.65 -1.01 18.51
N GLY A 104 -2.91 -0.97 18.05
CA GLY A 104 -4.04 -1.74 18.61
C GLY A 104 -5.25 -0.90 19.05
N SER A 105 -5.18 0.44 19.00
CA SER A 105 -6.32 1.35 19.19
C SER A 105 -6.95 1.82 17.87
N VAL A 106 -6.20 1.86 16.77
CA VAL A 106 -6.76 2.29 15.47
C VAL A 106 -7.54 1.20 14.75
N ARG A 107 -7.22 -0.08 15.06
CA ARG A 107 -7.89 -1.26 14.48
C ARG A 107 -8.93 -1.88 15.40
N LYS A 108 -9.09 -1.36 16.62
CA LYS A 108 -10.06 -1.86 17.60
C LYS A 108 -10.83 -0.71 18.21
N ARG A 109 -12.12 -0.91 18.42
CA ARG A 109 -12.99 0.05 19.09
C ARG A 109 -13.69 -0.62 20.28
N LYS A 110 -13.88 0.14 21.36
CA LYS A 110 -14.72 -0.32 22.48
C LYS A 110 -16.18 -0.35 22.00
N ILE A 111 -16.87 -1.46 22.21
CA ILE A 111 -18.33 -1.56 22.07
C ILE A 111 -18.96 -1.48 23.46
N ARG A 112 -20.12 -0.84 23.54
CA ARG A 112 -20.99 -0.77 24.71
C ARG A 112 -22.39 -1.18 24.27
N ILE A 113 -22.83 -2.32 24.79
CA ILE A 113 -24.12 -2.90 24.45
C ILE A 113 -25.04 -2.70 25.65
N HIS A 114 -26.08 -1.91 25.47
CA HIS A 114 -27.08 -1.60 26.48
C HIS A 114 -28.28 -2.51 26.27
N VAL A 115 -28.67 -3.25 27.31
CA VAL A 115 -29.83 -4.13 27.29
C VAL A 115 -30.89 -3.58 28.23
N THR A 116 -32.07 -3.26 27.67
CA THR A 116 -33.18 -2.68 28.43
C THR A 116 -34.49 -3.41 28.15
N SER A 117 -35.43 -3.36 29.10
CA SER A 117 -36.82 -3.77 28.86
C SER A 117 -37.56 -2.83 27.91
N LYS A 118 -38.79 -3.19 27.51
CA LYS A 118 -39.68 -2.34 26.69
C LYS A 118 -40.00 -1.02 27.38
N GLU A 119 -40.06 -1.08 28.70
CA GLU A 119 -40.33 0.02 29.61
C GLU A 119 -39.06 0.81 29.97
N GLY A 120 -37.92 0.47 29.37
CA GLY A 120 -36.64 1.15 29.57
C GLY A 120 -35.87 0.74 30.83
N LEU A 121 -36.29 -0.32 31.52
CA LEU A 121 -35.57 -0.82 32.70
C LEU A 121 -34.24 -1.47 32.28
N LYS A 122 -33.14 -1.07 32.91
CA LYS A 122 -31.82 -1.69 32.71
C LYS A 122 -31.85 -3.15 33.15
N LEU A 123 -31.29 -4.05 32.32
CA LEU A 123 -31.31 -5.49 32.59
C LEU A 123 -29.90 -5.99 32.94
N PRO A 124 -29.52 -6.03 34.23
CA PRO A 124 -28.25 -6.61 34.67
C PRO A 124 -28.25 -8.14 34.52
N GLY A 125 -27.09 -8.73 34.27
CA GLY A 125 -26.94 -10.18 34.14
C GLY A 125 -27.47 -10.78 32.83
N ALA A 126 -27.76 -9.97 31.81
CA ALA A 126 -28.12 -10.44 30.48
C ALA A 126 -26.89 -11.05 29.80
N ASN A 127 -26.99 -12.29 29.35
CA ASN A 127 -25.92 -12.97 28.62
C ASN A 127 -25.77 -12.35 27.23
N ILE A 128 -24.53 -12.04 26.85
CA ILE A 128 -24.14 -11.47 25.57
C ILE A 128 -23.16 -12.40 24.88
N VAL A 129 -23.37 -12.64 23.58
CA VAL A 129 -22.43 -13.34 22.69
C VAL A 129 -22.24 -12.50 21.44
N VAL A 130 -21.01 -12.05 21.19
CA VAL A 130 -20.64 -11.23 20.01
C VAL A 130 -19.69 -12.03 19.12
N ASN A 131 -20.08 -12.17 17.85
CA ASN A 131 -19.30 -12.90 16.84
C ASN A 131 -18.96 -11.97 15.68
N GLN A 132 -17.68 -11.95 15.27
CA GLN A 132 -17.27 -11.23 14.07
C GLN A 132 -17.71 -11.99 12.83
N ILE A 133 -18.45 -11.33 11.94
CA ILE A 133 -18.91 -11.86 10.66
C ILE A 133 -17.88 -11.56 9.57
N LYS A 134 -17.34 -10.33 9.57
CA LYS A 134 -16.42 -9.86 8.54
C LYS A 134 -15.40 -8.88 9.12
N PRO A 135 -14.09 -9.05 8.88
CA PRO A 135 -13.11 -8.04 9.26
C PRO A 135 -13.27 -6.78 8.40
N HIS A 136 -13.03 -5.61 8.98
CA HIS A 136 -13.04 -4.35 8.23
C HIS A 136 -11.78 -4.18 7.38
N PHE A 137 -10.62 -4.56 7.92
CA PHE A 137 -9.33 -4.39 7.25
C PHE A 137 -9.19 -5.39 6.09
N PRO A 138 -9.08 -4.93 4.84
CA PRO A 138 -8.80 -5.77 3.68
C PRO A 138 -7.42 -6.41 3.80
N LEU A 139 -7.42 -7.73 4.01
CA LEU A 139 -6.23 -8.57 3.84
C LEU A 139 -6.48 -9.51 2.67
N GLY A 140 -5.59 -9.44 1.69
CA GLY A 140 -5.71 -10.13 0.42
C GLY A 140 -4.43 -10.82 -0.02
N CYS A 141 -4.56 -11.57 -1.10
CA CYS A 141 -3.45 -12.18 -1.81
C CYS A 141 -3.67 -12.02 -3.32
N SER A 142 -2.60 -11.84 -4.08
CA SER A 142 -2.66 -11.88 -5.53
C SER A 142 -2.94 -13.30 -6.02
N THR A 143 -3.44 -13.45 -7.23
CA THR A 143 -3.56 -14.79 -7.85
C THR A 143 -3.45 -14.72 -9.37
N ALA A 144 -3.12 -15.86 -9.98
CA ALA A 144 -3.21 -16.07 -11.42
C ALA A 144 -4.51 -16.82 -11.79
N ALA A 145 -4.72 -16.98 -13.10
CA ALA A 145 -5.82 -17.75 -13.69
C ALA A 145 -5.99 -19.17 -13.13
N THR A 146 -4.91 -19.77 -12.61
CA THR A 146 -4.91 -21.10 -11.98
C THR A 146 -5.96 -21.28 -10.88
N ILE A 147 -6.45 -20.19 -10.27
CA ILE A 147 -7.55 -20.22 -9.30
C ILE A 147 -8.84 -20.83 -9.86
N ILE A 148 -9.12 -20.71 -11.17
CA ILE A 148 -10.39 -21.18 -11.73
C ILE A 148 -10.45 -22.71 -11.90
N ASP A 149 -9.30 -23.37 -12.01
CA ASP A 149 -9.20 -24.79 -12.37
C ASP A 149 -8.87 -25.72 -11.19
N HIS A 150 -8.43 -25.17 -10.04
CA HIS A 150 -7.88 -25.98 -8.94
C HIS A 150 -8.71 -25.85 -7.66
N LYS A 151 -9.61 -26.81 -7.42
CA LYS A 151 -10.52 -26.78 -6.26
C LYS A 151 -9.81 -26.66 -4.91
N ALA A 152 -8.73 -27.42 -4.70
CA ALA A 152 -7.95 -27.33 -3.45
C ALA A 152 -7.34 -25.93 -3.24
N TYR A 153 -6.87 -25.28 -4.32
CA TYR A 153 -6.40 -23.91 -4.25
C TYR A 153 -7.54 -22.92 -3.99
N GLN A 154 -8.71 -23.11 -4.60
CA GLN A 154 -9.91 -22.29 -4.33
C GLN A 154 -10.29 -22.35 -2.85
N ASP A 155 -10.35 -23.55 -2.27
CA ASP A 155 -10.73 -23.74 -0.87
C ASP A 155 -9.67 -23.14 0.07
N TRP A 156 -8.38 -23.31 -0.26
CA TRP A 156 -7.29 -22.68 0.48
C TRP A 156 -7.38 -21.14 0.43
N PHE A 157 -7.58 -20.56 -0.74
CA PHE A 157 -7.60 -19.11 -0.94
C PHE A 157 -8.82 -18.46 -0.30
N THR A 158 -10.02 -19.01 -0.57
CA THR A 158 -11.30 -18.40 -0.15
C THR A 158 -11.55 -18.47 1.35
N SER A 159 -10.87 -19.36 2.07
CA SER A 159 -10.94 -19.45 3.53
C SER A 159 -10.09 -18.39 4.26
N ARG A 160 -9.21 -17.67 3.54
CA ARG A 160 -8.22 -16.75 4.14
C ARG A 160 -8.44 -15.29 3.79
N PHE A 161 -8.68 -15.02 2.51
CA PHE A 161 -8.57 -13.67 1.98
C PHE A 161 -9.94 -13.04 1.75
N THR A 162 -10.03 -11.75 2.03
CA THR A 162 -11.24 -10.94 1.78
C THR A 162 -11.13 -10.08 0.54
N THR A 163 -9.91 -9.93 0.01
CA THR A 163 -9.59 -9.13 -1.18
C THR A 163 -8.57 -9.85 -2.05
N THR A 164 -8.52 -9.55 -3.33
CA THR A 164 -7.52 -10.06 -4.26
C THR A 164 -7.16 -9.04 -5.33
N THR A 165 -6.06 -9.28 -6.04
CA THR A 165 -5.66 -8.63 -7.28
C THR A 165 -5.20 -9.71 -8.25
N PHE A 166 -5.35 -9.48 -9.56
CA PHE A 166 -4.93 -10.45 -10.56
C PHE A 166 -3.50 -10.14 -11.01
N ASN A 167 -2.68 -11.18 -11.14
CA ASN A 167 -1.26 -11.04 -11.44
C ASN A 167 -1.03 -10.41 -12.83
N ASN A 168 -1.78 -10.89 -13.82
CA ASN A 168 -1.67 -10.44 -15.21
C ASN A 168 -3.02 -10.25 -15.89
N GLU A 169 -4.06 -10.92 -15.41
CA GLU A 169 -5.27 -11.19 -16.16
C GLU A 169 -6.12 -9.93 -16.38
N MET A 170 -5.84 -8.83 -15.68
CA MET A 170 -6.44 -7.52 -15.93
C MET A 170 -5.49 -6.53 -16.63
N LYS A 171 -4.22 -6.86 -16.87
CA LYS A 171 -3.24 -5.96 -17.52
C LYS A 171 -3.52 -5.83 -19.01
N TRP A 172 -3.19 -4.67 -19.58
CA TRP A 172 -3.53 -4.35 -20.98
C TRP A 172 -2.93 -5.35 -21.98
N TYR A 173 -1.67 -5.73 -21.80
CA TYR A 173 -1.03 -6.72 -22.68
C TYR A 173 -1.68 -8.11 -22.61
N TYR A 174 -2.36 -8.45 -21.51
CA TYR A 174 -3.03 -9.73 -21.37
C TYR A 174 -4.37 -9.72 -22.11
N THR A 175 -5.14 -8.65 -21.94
CA THR A 175 -6.50 -8.56 -22.47
C THR A 175 -6.57 -8.00 -23.89
N GLU A 176 -5.51 -7.37 -24.42
CA GLU A 176 -5.45 -6.86 -25.79
C GLU A 176 -4.03 -7.02 -26.39
N VAL A 177 -3.69 -8.27 -26.71
CA VAL A 177 -2.39 -8.63 -27.31
C VAL A 177 -2.21 -7.99 -28.70
N TYR A 178 -3.29 -7.97 -29.49
CA TYR A 178 -3.34 -7.42 -30.84
C TYR A 178 -4.32 -6.24 -30.90
N PRO A 179 -4.05 -5.21 -31.73
CA PRO A 179 -4.85 -4.00 -31.76
C PRO A 179 -6.33 -4.30 -32.07
N GLY A 180 -7.22 -3.84 -31.19
CA GLY A 180 -8.67 -4.00 -31.32
C GLY A 180 -9.19 -5.42 -31.07
N LYS A 181 -8.33 -6.37 -30.69
CA LYS A 181 -8.72 -7.77 -30.39
C LYS A 181 -8.66 -8.01 -28.89
N GLU A 182 -9.67 -7.49 -28.19
CA GLU A 182 -9.80 -7.71 -26.76
C GLU A 182 -10.28 -9.13 -26.43
N ASN A 183 -9.68 -9.74 -25.41
CA ASN A 183 -10.11 -11.03 -24.86
C ASN A 183 -10.11 -10.96 -23.33
N TYR A 184 -11.31 -10.92 -22.75
CA TYR A 184 -11.52 -10.90 -21.30
C TYR A 184 -12.02 -12.25 -20.76
N THR A 185 -12.00 -13.32 -21.55
CA THR A 185 -12.62 -14.62 -21.17
C THR A 185 -12.10 -15.14 -19.82
N VAL A 186 -10.79 -15.14 -19.62
CA VAL A 186 -10.17 -15.60 -18.37
C VAL A 186 -10.46 -14.62 -17.24
N THR A 187 -10.33 -13.32 -17.51
CA THR A 187 -10.59 -12.25 -16.54
C THR A 187 -12.02 -12.27 -16.03
N ASP A 188 -13.00 -12.42 -16.92
CA ASP A 188 -14.43 -12.48 -16.61
C ASP A 188 -14.75 -13.74 -15.76
N ALA A 189 -14.09 -14.87 -16.04
CA ALA A 189 -14.21 -16.08 -15.23
C ALA A 189 -13.65 -15.90 -13.81
N MET A 190 -12.48 -15.26 -13.68
CA MET A 190 -11.88 -14.95 -12.37
C MET A 190 -12.75 -13.96 -11.57
N VAL A 191 -13.24 -12.89 -12.21
CA VAL A 191 -14.16 -11.92 -11.57
C VAL A 191 -15.40 -12.64 -11.06
N SER A 192 -15.99 -13.51 -11.88
CA SER A 192 -17.17 -14.30 -11.50
C SER A 192 -16.91 -15.22 -10.31
N PHE A 193 -15.75 -15.89 -10.29
CA PHE A 193 -15.32 -16.73 -9.17
C PHE A 193 -15.23 -15.93 -7.86
N PHE A 194 -14.55 -14.77 -7.87
CA PHE A 194 -14.36 -13.99 -6.65
C PHE A 194 -15.65 -13.31 -6.18
N LYS A 195 -16.50 -12.84 -7.09
CA LYS A 195 -17.85 -12.35 -6.76
C LYS A 195 -18.69 -13.42 -6.06
N LYS A 196 -18.71 -14.65 -6.59
CA LYS A 196 -19.42 -15.79 -5.97
C LYS A 196 -18.94 -16.06 -4.55
N ASN A 197 -17.64 -15.91 -4.30
CA ASN A 197 -17.02 -16.12 -2.99
C ASN A 197 -17.00 -14.86 -2.09
N ARG A 198 -17.61 -13.75 -2.53
CA ARG A 198 -17.66 -12.46 -1.80
C ARG A 198 -16.28 -11.89 -1.45
N ILE A 199 -15.30 -12.13 -2.31
CA ILE A 199 -13.95 -11.59 -2.20
C ILE A 199 -13.86 -10.37 -3.10
N ALA A 200 -13.44 -9.25 -2.53
CA ALA A 200 -13.33 -8.00 -3.27
C ALA A 200 -12.14 -8.04 -4.24
N ILE A 201 -12.25 -7.35 -5.37
CA ILE A 201 -11.21 -7.32 -6.41
C ILE A 201 -10.64 -5.90 -6.50
N ARG A 202 -9.31 -5.78 -6.45
CA ARG A 202 -8.59 -4.58 -6.90
C ARG A 202 -8.22 -4.77 -8.37
N GLY A 203 -8.63 -3.83 -9.22
CA GLY A 203 -8.34 -3.84 -10.63
C GLY A 203 -6.91 -3.37 -10.91
N HIS A 204 -6.07 -4.27 -11.43
CA HIS A 204 -4.65 -4.04 -11.66
C HIS A 204 -4.23 -4.49 -13.07
N ALA A 205 -3.81 -3.61 -13.97
CA ALA A 205 -3.93 -2.16 -13.93
C ALA A 205 -4.53 -1.66 -15.25
N ILE A 206 -5.11 -0.45 -15.24
CA ILE A 206 -5.69 0.15 -16.46
C ILE A 206 -4.57 0.43 -17.45
N LEU A 207 -3.59 1.24 -17.03
CA LEU A 207 -2.40 1.62 -17.77
C LEU A 207 -1.15 1.42 -16.90
N TRP A 208 -0.03 1.18 -17.56
CA TRP A 208 1.29 1.05 -16.93
C TRP A 208 2.26 1.97 -17.67
N ALA A 209 2.92 2.88 -16.94
CA ALA A 209 3.79 3.91 -17.50
C ALA A 209 5.16 3.36 -17.96
N ALA A 210 5.51 2.12 -17.60
CA ALA A 210 6.74 1.48 -18.05
C ALA A 210 6.63 1.09 -19.53
N GLY A 211 7.47 1.68 -20.37
CA GLY A 211 7.45 1.47 -21.82
C GLY A 211 7.86 0.06 -22.25
N ASN A 212 8.55 -0.71 -21.41
CA ASN A 212 9.00 -2.08 -21.73
C ASN A 212 7.83 -3.09 -21.74
N VAL A 213 6.81 -2.88 -20.90
CA VAL A 213 5.63 -3.75 -20.72
C VAL A 213 4.40 -3.31 -21.51
N THR A 214 4.43 -2.12 -22.12
CA THR A 214 3.42 -1.73 -23.13
C THR A 214 3.48 -2.69 -24.33
N GLN A 215 2.35 -2.96 -24.98
CA GLN A 215 2.32 -3.85 -26.15
C GLN A 215 3.14 -3.31 -27.32
N TYR A 216 3.74 -4.22 -28.10
CA TYR A 216 4.57 -3.87 -29.25
C TYR A 216 3.86 -2.93 -30.23
N TRP A 217 2.57 -3.16 -30.50
CA TRP A 217 1.80 -2.38 -31.45
C TRP A 217 1.52 -0.96 -30.94
N VAL A 218 1.33 -0.76 -29.63
CA VAL A 218 1.12 0.57 -29.03
C VAL A 218 2.37 1.43 -29.14
N LYS A 219 3.55 0.85 -28.87
CA LYS A 219 4.84 1.58 -28.92
C LYS A 219 5.16 2.16 -30.29
N LEU A 220 4.62 1.56 -31.36
CA LEU A 220 4.87 1.94 -32.75
C LEU A 220 3.86 2.96 -33.28
N LEU A 221 2.83 3.31 -32.49
CA LEU A 221 1.81 4.28 -32.90
C LEU A 221 2.34 5.72 -32.78
N PRO A 222 1.87 6.64 -33.65
CA PRO A 222 2.09 8.07 -33.44
C PRO A 222 1.33 8.57 -32.20
N PRO A 223 1.76 9.68 -31.57
CA PRO A 223 1.19 10.24 -30.33
C PRO A 223 -0.35 10.24 -30.25
N LYS A 224 -1.02 10.71 -31.31
CA LYS A 224 -2.48 10.80 -31.39
C LYS A 224 -3.15 9.43 -31.34
N GLU A 225 -2.55 8.42 -31.93
CA GLU A 225 -3.08 7.06 -31.94
C GLU A 225 -2.76 6.31 -30.64
N ILE A 226 -1.64 6.60 -29.97
CA ILE A 226 -1.38 6.15 -28.59
C ILE A 226 -2.46 6.68 -27.66
N LEU A 227 -2.77 7.98 -27.73
CA LEU A 227 -3.84 8.58 -26.93
C LEU A 227 -5.19 7.88 -27.17
N LYS A 228 -5.58 7.70 -28.43
CA LYS A 228 -6.83 6.99 -28.77
C LYS A 228 -6.84 5.57 -28.23
N ALA A 229 -5.72 4.83 -28.35
CA ALA A 229 -5.61 3.48 -27.84
C ALA A 229 -5.75 3.43 -26.31
N ALA A 230 -5.05 4.31 -25.59
CA ALA A 230 -5.12 4.39 -24.13
C ALA A 230 -6.50 4.83 -23.62
N VAL A 231 -7.17 5.75 -24.31
CA VAL A 231 -8.57 6.14 -24.02
C VAL A 231 -9.52 4.97 -24.25
N ARG A 232 -9.39 4.24 -25.37
CA ARG A 232 -10.20 3.03 -25.64
C ARG A 232 -9.99 1.97 -24.58
N ARG A 233 -8.74 1.73 -24.20
CA ARG A 233 -8.38 0.80 -23.12
C ARG A 233 -9.04 1.19 -21.81
N THR A 234 -8.90 2.45 -21.40
CA THR A 234 -9.52 2.98 -20.17
C THR A 234 -11.04 2.80 -20.23
N GLY A 235 -11.65 3.15 -21.37
CA GLY A 235 -13.08 2.96 -21.63
C GLY A 235 -13.54 1.51 -21.48
N SER A 236 -12.83 0.57 -22.13
CA SER A 236 -13.21 -0.84 -22.16
C SER A 236 -13.13 -1.48 -20.78
N VAL A 237 -11.96 -1.42 -20.13
CA VAL A 237 -11.73 -2.16 -18.88
C VAL A 237 -12.52 -1.58 -17.70
N VAL A 238 -12.63 -0.26 -17.59
CA VAL A 238 -13.36 0.39 -16.49
C VAL A 238 -14.86 0.17 -16.64
N SER A 239 -15.41 0.34 -17.84
CA SER A 239 -16.85 0.14 -18.06
C SER A 239 -17.24 -1.33 -17.89
N ARG A 240 -16.37 -2.26 -18.30
CA ARG A 240 -16.64 -3.70 -18.19
C ARG A 240 -16.78 -4.17 -16.75
N TYR A 241 -15.94 -3.67 -15.85
CA TYR A 241 -15.90 -4.10 -14.44
C TYR A 241 -16.48 -3.06 -13.48
N LEU A 242 -17.32 -2.15 -13.98
CA LEU A 242 -18.02 -1.16 -13.16
C LEU A 242 -18.86 -1.84 -12.08
N GLY A 243 -18.53 -1.57 -10.82
CA GLY A 243 -19.19 -2.18 -9.65
C GLY A 243 -18.68 -3.57 -9.26
N ASP A 244 -17.75 -4.15 -10.02
CA ASP A 244 -17.15 -5.46 -9.75
C ASP A 244 -15.79 -5.36 -9.06
N VAL A 245 -15.15 -4.20 -9.11
CA VAL A 245 -13.91 -3.90 -8.40
C VAL A 245 -14.13 -2.87 -7.29
N ILE A 246 -13.31 -2.93 -6.24
CA ILE A 246 -13.33 -1.98 -5.11
C ILE A 246 -12.26 -0.89 -5.21
N ALA A 247 -11.36 -1.00 -6.18
CA ALA A 247 -10.24 -0.11 -6.41
C ALA A 247 -9.71 -0.28 -7.84
N TRP A 248 -9.18 0.79 -8.44
CA TRP A 248 -8.47 0.75 -9.71
C TRP A 248 -7.06 1.30 -9.56
N ASP A 249 -6.06 0.55 -10.00
CA ASP A 249 -4.77 1.14 -10.37
C ASP A 249 -4.92 1.77 -11.74
N VAL A 250 -5.12 3.09 -11.74
CA VAL A 250 -5.28 3.83 -12.99
C VAL A 250 -3.97 3.88 -13.74
N MET A 251 -2.90 4.23 -13.00
CA MET A 251 -1.55 4.28 -13.54
C MET A 251 -0.61 3.52 -12.60
N ASN A 252 0.05 2.51 -13.16
CA ASN A 252 1.14 1.81 -12.50
C ASN A 252 2.48 2.45 -12.89
N GLU A 253 3.35 2.63 -11.89
CA GLU A 253 4.77 2.98 -12.03
C GLU A 253 5.08 4.33 -12.72
N ASN A 254 4.29 5.37 -12.43
CA ASN A 254 4.44 6.69 -13.06
C ASN A 254 5.37 7.68 -12.32
N LEU A 255 6.03 7.25 -11.26
CA LEU A 255 7.16 8.01 -10.72
C LEU A 255 8.46 7.56 -11.39
N HIS A 256 8.63 6.25 -11.59
CA HIS A 256 9.80 5.70 -12.29
C HIS A 256 9.75 5.94 -13.81
N TYR A 257 8.56 5.92 -14.41
CA TYR A 257 8.41 5.96 -15.86
C TYR A 257 7.35 6.96 -16.33
N SER A 258 7.55 7.50 -17.53
CA SER A 258 6.79 8.61 -18.09
C SER A 258 6.27 8.34 -19.50
N PHE A 259 6.03 7.06 -19.88
CA PHE A 259 5.72 6.70 -21.28
C PHE A 259 4.58 7.54 -21.89
N TYR A 260 3.49 7.77 -21.15
CA TYR A 260 2.35 8.55 -21.67
C TYR A 260 2.65 10.04 -21.71
N GLU A 261 3.38 10.57 -20.72
CA GLU A 261 3.83 11.96 -20.70
C GLU A 261 4.74 12.26 -21.89
N ASP A 262 5.71 11.39 -22.14
CA ASP A 262 6.74 11.56 -23.18
C ASP A 262 6.16 11.40 -24.59
N LYS A 263 5.22 10.47 -24.75
CA LYS A 263 4.66 10.15 -26.08
C LYS A 263 3.43 10.98 -26.44
N ILE A 264 2.65 11.44 -25.47
CA ILE A 264 1.39 12.15 -25.74
C ILE A 264 1.53 13.64 -25.40
N ARG A 265 1.76 13.96 -24.12
CA ARG A 265 1.90 15.32 -23.59
C ARG A 265 2.25 15.31 -22.10
N PRO A 266 2.84 16.39 -21.55
CA PRO A 266 2.91 16.59 -20.11
C PRO A 266 1.55 16.43 -19.42
N ASN A 267 1.55 15.80 -18.24
CA ASN A 267 0.37 15.47 -17.41
C ASN A 267 -0.67 14.56 -18.09
N ALA A 268 -0.26 13.74 -19.08
CA ALA A 268 -1.14 12.77 -19.73
C ALA A 268 -1.79 11.80 -18.73
N THR A 269 -1.06 11.36 -17.71
CA THR A 269 -1.59 10.51 -16.63
C THR A 269 -2.80 11.13 -15.95
N ALA A 270 -2.74 12.43 -15.61
CA ALA A 270 -3.83 13.10 -14.90
C ALA A 270 -5.15 13.11 -15.70
N MET A 271 -5.07 13.18 -17.03
CA MET A 271 -6.23 13.04 -17.92
C MET A 271 -6.85 11.63 -17.84
N PHE A 272 -6.06 10.56 -17.72
CA PHE A 272 -6.59 9.21 -17.58
C PHE A 272 -7.29 8.99 -16.23
N TYR A 273 -6.85 9.65 -15.15
CA TYR A 273 -7.61 9.67 -13.89
C TYR A 273 -8.97 10.37 -14.05
N GLN A 274 -9.02 11.49 -14.79
CA GLN A 274 -10.27 12.19 -15.07
C GLN A 274 -11.24 11.28 -15.84
N ILE A 275 -10.75 10.58 -16.88
CA ILE A 275 -11.55 9.66 -17.69
C ILE A 275 -12.03 8.48 -16.84
N ALA A 276 -11.14 7.83 -16.08
CA ALA A 276 -11.50 6.72 -15.20
C ALA A 276 -12.58 7.14 -14.19
N ARG A 277 -12.47 8.34 -13.61
CA ARG A 277 -13.46 8.90 -12.68
C ARG A 277 -14.81 9.20 -13.34
N ALA A 278 -14.81 9.59 -14.61
CA ALA A 278 -16.05 9.84 -15.36
C ALA A 278 -16.79 8.53 -15.64
N LEU A 279 -16.06 7.44 -15.91
CA LEU A 279 -16.60 6.11 -16.16
C LEU A 279 -17.03 5.39 -14.87
N ASP A 280 -16.22 5.47 -13.82
CA ASP A 280 -16.52 4.92 -12.49
C ASP A 280 -16.41 6.02 -11.42
N PRO A 281 -17.54 6.64 -11.05
CA PRO A 281 -17.53 7.76 -10.13
C PRO A 281 -17.34 7.40 -8.65
N ARG A 282 -17.48 6.11 -8.30
CA ARG A 282 -17.56 5.68 -6.89
C ARG A 282 -16.26 5.04 -6.42
N THR A 283 -15.60 4.31 -7.31
CA THR A 283 -14.42 3.52 -6.99
C THR A 283 -13.20 4.41 -6.74
N PRO A 284 -12.44 4.17 -5.65
CA PRO A 284 -11.16 4.84 -5.43
C PRO A 284 -10.14 4.55 -6.53
N LEU A 285 -9.34 5.56 -6.87
CA LEU A 285 -8.34 5.52 -7.93
C LEU A 285 -6.94 5.57 -7.33
N PHE A 286 -6.12 4.57 -7.62
CA PHE A 286 -4.79 4.41 -7.08
C PHE A 286 -3.74 4.87 -8.10
N LEU A 287 -2.71 5.54 -7.58
CA LEU A 287 -1.38 5.52 -8.16
C LEU A 287 -0.66 4.35 -7.49
N ASN A 288 0.00 3.47 -8.24
CA ASN A 288 0.67 2.30 -7.66
C ASN A 288 2.16 2.35 -8.02
N GLU A 289 3.02 2.24 -7.01
CA GLU A 289 4.48 2.32 -7.21
C GLU A 289 5.27 1.39 -6.30
N TYR A 290 6.45 0.97 -6.80
CA TYR A 290 7.43 0.22 -6.03
C TYR A 290 8.53 1.13 -5.46
N ASN A 291 9.41 0.54 -4.63
CA ASN A 291 10.58 1.13 -3.99
C ASN A 291 10.35 2.30 -2.99
N THR A 292 9.19 2.94 -2.97
CA THR A 292 8.88 4.01 -2.01
C THR A 292 9.04 3.55 -0.54
N LEU A 293 8.55 2.35 -0.19
CA LEU A 293 8.72 1.76 1.16
C LEU A 293 10.01 0.95 1.30
N GLU A 294 10.50 0.43 0.18
CA GLU A 294 11.40 -0.71 0.15
C GLU A 294 12.87 -0.28 0.04
N PHE A 295 13.14 0.85 -0.62
CA PHE A 295 14.51 1.28 -0.91
C PHE A 295 14.72 2.80 -0.77
N PRO A 296 15.31 3.27 0.35
CA PRO A 296 15.48 4.71 0.62
C PRO A 296 16.42 5.43 -0.36
N LEU A 297 17.23 4.71 -1.13
CA LEU A 297 18.18 5.30 -2.08
C LEU A 297 17.59 5.46 -3.48
N ASP A 298 16.35 5.03 -3.70
CA ASP A 298 15.65 5.28 -4.96
C ASP A 298 15.06 6.69 -4.98
N MET A 299 15.87 7.65 -5.42
CA MET A 299 15.50 9.07 -5.37
C MET A 299 14.32 9.43 -6.29
N ALA A 300 13.97 8.59 -7.27
CA ALA A 300 12.82 8.80 -8.13
C ALA A 300 11.48 8.64 -7.38
N VAL A 301 11.47 7.85 -6.31
CA VAL A 301 10.24 7.43 -5.61
C VAL A 301 10.24 7.67 -4.12
N ILE A 302 11.11 8.55 -3.63
CA ILE A 302 11.04 9.02 -2.25
C ILE A 302 9.65 9.59 -1.93
N PRO A 303 9.23 9.58 -0.65
CA PRO A 303 7.86 9.92 -0.28
C PRO A 303 7.41 11.32 -0.74
N SER A 304 8.32 12.29 -0.80
CA SER A 304 8.03 13.64 -1.31
C SER A 304 7.70 13.65 -2.80
N GLN A 305 8.40 12.87 -3.64
CA GLN A 305 8.11 12.76 -5.07
C GLN A 305 6.73 12.15 -5.32
N TYR A 306 6.35 11.18 -4.49
CA TYR A 306 5.01 10.60 -4.51
C TYR A 306 3.94 11.64 -4.17
N VAL A 307 4.14 12.42 -3.09
CA VAL A 307 3.23 13.49 -2.71
C VAL A 307 3.10 14.52 -3.84
N GLU A 308 4.20 14.91 -4.48
CA GLU A 308 4.16 15.84 -5.62
C GLU A 308 3.42 15.25 -6.82
N LYS A 309 3.62 13.97 -7.15
CA LYS A 309 2.85 13.32 -8.23
C LYS A 309 1.34 13.27 -7.93
N ILE A 310 0.95 13.02 -6.68
CA ILE A 310 -0.46 13.09 -6.27
C ILE A 310 -1.02 14.52 -6.42
N ARG A 311 -0.24 15.54 -6.04
CA ARG A 311 -0.62 16.96 -6.21
C ARG A 311 -0.73 17.35 -7.68
N GLU A 312 0.19 16.91 -8.52
CA GLU A 312 0.17 17.09 -9.97
C GLU A 312 -1.14 16.54 -10.55
N ILE A 313 -1.49 15.28 -10.24
CA ILE A 313 -2.72 14.65 -10.74
C ILE A 313 -3.97 15.39 -10.27
N ARG A 314 -4.02 15.83 -9.01
CA ARG A 314 -5.15 16.58 -8.42
C ARG A 314 -5.29 18.00 -8.97
N SER A 315 -4.20 18.64 -9.37
CA SER A 315 -4.22 20.00 -9.92
C SER A 315 -4.74 20.07 -11.36
N PHE A 316 -4.86 18.93 -12.04
CA PHE A 316 -5.45 18.86 -13.36
C PHE A 316 -6.95 19.22 -13.32
N PRO A 317 -7.45 20.07 -14.24
CA PRO A 317 -8.85 20.52 -14.21
C PRO A 317 -9.85 19.35 -14.18
N GLY A 318 -10.75 19.36 -13.20
CA GLY A 318 -11.75 18.31 -12.98
C GLY A 318 -11.29 17.16 -12.06
N ASN A 319 -10.04 17.18 -11.58
CA ASN A 319 -9.51 16.19 -10.64
C ASN A 319 -9.51 16.65 -9.17
N GLU A 320 -10.03 17.84 -8.86
CA GLU A 320 -9.92 18.48 -7.55
C GLU A 320 -10.55 17.64 -6.43
N ARG A 321 -11.55 16.82 -6.78
CA ARG A 321 -12.31 15.95 -5.86
C ARG A 321 -12.10 14.46 -6.13
N LEU A 322 -11.01 14.08 -6.81
CA LEU A 322 -10.71 12.66 -7.01
C LEU A 322 -10.54 11.96 -5.66
N LYS A 323 -11.20 10.81 -5.53
CA LYS A 323 -10.96 9.86 -4.44
C LYS A 323 -9.69 9.08 -4.73
N MET A 324 -8.55 9.76 -4.69
CA MET A 324 -7.26 9.12 -4.89
C MET A 324 -6.85 8.33 -3.65
N GLN A 325 -6.10 7.25 -3.88
CA GLN A 325 -5.42 6.47 -2.86
C GLN A 325 -3.98 6.17 -3.32
N ILE A 326 -3.15 5.81 -2.34
CA ILE A 326 -1.73 5.51 -2.52
C ILE A 326 -1.59 3.98 -2.53
N GLY A 327 -1.05 3.44 -3.62
CA GLY A 327 -0.61 2.06 -3.73
C GLY A 327 0.90 1.99 -3.61
N LEU A 328 1.38 1.22 -2.64
CA LEU A 328 2.80 0.93 -2.42
C LEU A 328 2.96 -0.57 -2.64
N GLN A 329 3.68 -0.97 -3.70
CA GLN A 329 3.79 -2.38 -4.10
C GLN A 329 4.29 -3.22 -2.92
N GLY A 330 5.38 -2.82 -2.27
CA GLY A 330 5.90 -3.54 -1.11
C GLY A 330 6.74 -4.74 -1.53
N HIS A 331 7.51 -4.62 -2.60
CA HIS A 331 8.45 -5.65 -3.06
C HIS A 331 9.77 -5.57 -2.29
N PHE A 332 9.83 -6.15 -1.11
CA PHE A 332 11.01 -6.10 -0.24
C PHE A 332 12.09 -7.11 -0.68
N TRP A 333 12.79 -6.83 -1.79
CA TRP A 333 13.92 -7.64 -2.27
C TRP A 333 15.23 -7.46 -1.47
N ARG A 334 15.18 -6.62 -0.43
CA ARG A 334 16.22 -6.42 0.57
C ARG A 334 15.58 -6.57 1.94
N LYS A 335 16.41 -6.78 2.96
CA LYS A 335 15.94 -6.79 4.34
C LYS A 335 15.11 -5.53 4.60
N PRO A 336 13.88 -5.65 5.12
CA PRO A 336 13.05 -4.50 5.43
C PRO A 336 13.74 -3.52 6.37
N ASN A 337 13.67 -2.23 6.05
CA ASN A 337 14.05 -1.16 6.96
C ASN A 337 12.76 -0.57 7.55
N VAL A 338 12.34 -1.09 8.70
CA VAL A 338 11.08 -0.68 9.36
C VAL A 338 11.07 0.80 9.72
N SER A 339 12.21 1.38 10.10
CA SER A 339 12.31 2.81 10.40
C SER A 339 12.04 3.67 9.17
N HIS A 340 12.60 3.30 8.02
CA HIS A 340 12.31 3.97 6.74
C HIS A 340 10.85 3.77 6.30
N MET A 341 10.34 2.54 6.42
CA MET A 341 8.96 2.21 6.12
C MET A 341 7.99 3.08 6.95
N ARG A 342 8.21 3.19 8.26
CA ARG A 342 7.41 4.02 9.16
C ARG A 342 7.45 5.50 8.78
N ALA A 343 8.64 6.05 8.59
CA ALA A 343 8.80 7.46 8.19
C ALA A 343 8.12 7.76 6.85
N THR A 344 8.21 6.83 5.90
CA THR A 344 7.51 6.92 4.61
C THR A 344 6.00 6.93 4.79
N LEU A 345 5.45 5.99 5.58
CA LEU A 345 4.02 5.93 5.86
C LEU A 345 3.52 7.18 6.59
N ASP A 346 4.31 7.77 7.49
CA ASP A 346 3.98 9.02 8.18
C ASP A 346 3.88 10.20 7.20
N VAL A 347 4.87 10.36 6.30
CA VAL A 347 4.86 11.43 5.28
C VAL A 347 3.68 11.28 4.34
N LEU A 348 3.44 10.08 3.83
CA LEU A 348 2.31 9.80 2.92
C LEU A 348 0.96 9.90 3.65
N GLY A 349 0.90 9.50 4.91
CA GLY A 349 -0.29 9.59 5.75
C GLY A 349 -0.69 11.03 6.06
N ALA A 350 0.28 11.96 6.14
CA ALA A 350 0.04 13.37 6.42
C ALA A 350 -0.80 14.08 5.35
N ILE A 351 -0.82 13.60 4.10
CA ILE A 351 -1.69 14.14 3.05
C ILE A 351 -3.12 13.58 3.07
N ASN A 352 -3.48 12.87 4.14
CA ASN A 352 -4.81 12.30 4.42
C ASN A 352 -5.38 11.49 3.25
N THR A 353 -4.50 10.75 2.57
CA THR A 353 -4.82 9.91 1.43
C THR A 353 -4.58 8.45 1.86
N PRO A 354 -5.61 7.56 1.83
CA PRO A 354 -5.45 6.18 2.28
C PRO A 354 -4.33 5.44 1.54
N ILE A 355 -3.61 4.60 2.26
CA ILE A 355 -2.47 3.84 1.76
C ILE A 355 -2.81 2.34 1.74
N TRP A 356 -2.40 1.64 0.69
CA TRP A 356 -2.43 0.18 0.63
C TRP A 356 -1.02 -0.33 0.34
N LEU A 357 -0.66 -1.44 0.99
CA LEU A 357 0.38 -2.31 0.47
C LEU A 357 -0.29 -3.24 -0.54
N THR A 358 0.19 -3.23 -1.77
CA THR A 358 -0.62 -3.71 -2.91
C THR A 358 -0.10 -4.99 -3.55
N GLU A 359 1.19 -5.29 -3.36
CA GLU A 359 1.91 -6.39 -3.99
C GLU A 359 2.99 -6.94 -3.02
N LEU A 360 2.66 -7.05 -1.73
CA LEU A 360 3.65 -7.33 -0.68
C LEU A 360 4.29 -8.71 -0.86
N ASP A 361 5.59 -8.73 -1.12
CA ASP A 361 6.45 -9.90 -0.99
C ASP A 361 7.80 -9.52 -0.36
N THR A 362 8.55 -10.53 0.06
CA THR A 362 9.85 -10.37 0.72
C THR A 362 10.88 -11.27 0.08
N LYS A 363 12.15 -10.89 0.14
CA LYS A 363 13.26 -11.60 -0.51
C LYS A 363 13.24 -13.08 -0.15
N ARG A 364 13.39 -13.95 -1.15
CA ARG A 364 13.60 -15.38 -0.92
C ARG A 364 14.81 -15.62 -0.03
N GLY A 365 14.63 -16.43 1.01
CA GLY A 365 15.72 -16.77 1.93
C GLY A 365 15.23 -17.32 3.26
N PRO A 366 16.15 -17.69 4.17
CA PRO A 366 15.80 -18.26 5.47
C PRO A 366 14.98 -17.31 6.36
N ASN A 367 15.08 -16.00 6.13
CA ASN A 367 14.37 -14.98 6.91
C ASN A 367 13.07 -14.50 6.26
N GLN A 368 12.70 -14.99 5.08
CA GLN A 368 11.57 -14.47 4.29
C GLN A 368 10.27 -14.38 5.10
N ALA A 369 9.93 -15.44 5.85
CA ALA A 369 8.72 -15.46 6.68
C ALA A 369 8.78 -14.44 7.84
N ALA A 370 9.92 -14.28 8.49
CA ALA A 370 10.09 -13.32 9.59
C ALA A 370 10.01 -11.87 9.09
N GLU A 371 10.64 -11.59 7.94
CA GLU A 371 10.60 -10.29 7.28
C GLU A 371 9.19 -9.96 6.80
N LEU A 372 8.44 -10.95 6.29
CA LEU A 372 7.03 -10.77 5.93
C LEU A 372 6.20 -10.40 7.16
N GLU A 373 6.39 -11.09 8.28
CA GLU A 373 5.67 -10.78 9.52
C GLU A 373 5.95 -9.34 10.00
N GLU A 374 7.21 -8.92 9.96
CA GLU A 374 7.66 -7.59 10.36
C GLU A 374 6.97 -6.49 9.53
N VAL A 375 7.00 -6.60 8.20
CA VAL A 375 6.36 -5.64 7.29
C VAL A 375 4.84 -5.63 7.46
N MET A 376 4.21 -6.80 7.53
CA MET A 376 2.76 -6.91 7.69
C MET A 376 2.28 -6.27 8.99
N ARG A 377 3.03 -6.44 10.09
CA ARG A 377 2.71 -5.82 11.39
C ARG A 377 2.88 -4.30 11.36
N GLU A 378 3.98 -3.80 10.76
CA GLU A 378 4.20 -2.35 10.62
C GLU A 378 3.09 -1.69 9.81
N ALA A 379 2.76 -2.26 8.65
CA ALA A 379 1.67 -1.78 7.80
C ALA A 379 0.31 -1.82 8.53
N PHE A 380 -0.02 -2.94 9.18
CA PHE A 380 -1.30 -3.07 9.89
C PHE A 380 -1.41 -2.09 11.07
N ALA A 381 -0.29 -1.79 11.74
CA ALA A 381 -0.21 -0.85 12.85
C ALA A 381 -0.46 0.61 12.44
N HIS A 382 -0.03 1.00 11.23
CA HIS A 382 -0.02 2.39 10.81
C HIS A 382 -1.42 2.92 10.43
N PRO A 383 -1.92 4.02 11.03
CA PRO A 383 -3.31 4.47 10.87
C PRO A 383 -3.73 4.86 9.45
N ALA A 384 -2.80 5.26 8.59
CA ALA A 384 -3.10 5.62 7.20
C ALA A 384 -3.17 4.41 6.25
N VAL A 385 -2.63 3.26 6.68
CA VAL A 385 -2.74 2.02 5.90
C VAL A 385 -4.15 1.47 6.10
N GLU A 386 -4.83 1.16 5.00
CA GLU A 386 -6.22 0.71 5.01
C GLU A 386 -6.39 -0.61 4.24
N GLY A 387 -5.30 -1.27 3.81
CA GLY A 387 -5.33 -2.61 3.22
C GLY A 387 -3.96 -3.18 2.90
N ILE A 388 -3.87 -4.51 2.84
CA ILE A 388 -2.67 -5.26 2.43
C ILE A 388 -3.07 -6.34 1.44
N ILE A 389 -2.37 -6.44 0.32
CA ILE A 389 -2.43 -7.57 -0.61
C ILE A 389 -1.03 -8.18 -0.70
N VAL A 390 -0.92 -9.46 -0.35
CA VAL A 390 0.32 -10.24 -0.42
C VAL A 390 0.52 -10.76 -1.85
N TRP A 391 1.70 -10.58 -2.44
CA TRP A 391 2.05 -11.08 -3.77
C TRP A 391 2.60 -12.51 -3.75
N GLY A 392 1.86 -13.42 -3.11
CA GLY A 392 2.30 -14.79 -2.85
C GLY A 392 1.37 -15.87 -3.44
N GLY A 393 0.50 -15.49 -4.38
CA GLY A 393 -0.47 -16.39 -4.99
C GLY A 393 0.17 -17.58 -5.69
N TRP A 394 -0.44 -18.76 -5.54
CA TRP A 394 0.14 -20.00 -6.04
C TRP A 394 0.16 -20.06 -7.57
N LYS A 395 1.31 -20.51 -8.10
CA LYS A 395 1.51 -20.87 -9.52
C LYS A 395 2.24 -22.21 -9.58
N PRO A 396 1.78 -23.20 -10.38
CA PRO A 396 2.42 -24.51 -10.48
C PRO A 396 3.92 -24.44 -10.81
N THR A 397 4.29 -23.52 -11.70
CA THR A 397 5.68 -23.30 -12.10
C THR A 397 6.46 -22.48 -11.06
N GLY A 398 5.81 -21.51 -10.43
CA GLY A 398 6.45 -20.58 -9.48
C GLY A 398 6.79 -21.19 -8.13
N CYS A 399 5.99 -22.16 -7.69
CA CYS A 399 6.06 -22.77 -6.36
C CYS A 399 6.43 -24.26 -6.43
N ASN A 400 7.19 -24.65 -7.46
CA ASN A 400 7.67 -26.01 -7.62
C ASN A 400 8.86 -26.32 -6.69
N GLN A 401 9.19 -27.61 -6.52
CA GLN A 401 10.25 -28.05 -5.61
C GLN A 401 11.63 -27.46 -5.96
N THR A 402 11.96 -27.32 -7.24
CA THR A 402 13.21 -26.70 -7.68
C THR A 402 13.30 -25.25 -7.20
N CYS A 403 12.22 -24.48 -7.33
CA CYS A 403 12.17 -23.10 -6.83
C CYS A 403 12.29 -23.02 -5.30
N LEU A 404 11.61 -23.93 -4.58
CA LEU A 404 11.56 -23.89 -3.12
C LEU A 404 12.85 -24.38 -2.44
N THR A 405 13.62 -25.25 -3.11
CA THR A 405 14.85 -25.84 -2.56
C THR A 405 16.13 -25.17 -3.04
N ASP A 406 16.05 -24.32 -4.06
CA ASP A 406 17.20 -23.62 -4.58
C ASP A 406 17.71 -22.61 -3.53
N LYS A 407 19.00 -22.73 -3.19
CA LYS A 407 19.67 -21.94 -2.14
C LYS A 407 20.41 -20.71 -2.68
N ASN A 408 20.39 -20.47 -4.00
CA ASN A 408 20.98 -19.28 -4.59
C ASN A 408 19.99 -18.11 -4.48
N TYR A 409 19.93 -17.49 -3.31
CA TYR A 409 18.97 -16.41 -3.03
C TYR A 409 19.23 -15.09 -3.76
N ASP A 410 20.34 -14.99 -4.49
CA ASP A 410 20.69 -13.78 -5.24
C ASP A 410 20.25 -13.86 -6.72
N VAL A 411 19.92 -15.06 -7.19
CA VAL A 411 19.41 -15.27 -8.55
C VAL A 411 18.10 -16.05 -8.48
N LEU A 412 16.99 -15.38 -8.78
CA LEU A 412 15.69 -16.04 -8.89
C LEU A 412 15.68 -16.91 -10.16
N PRO A 413 15.52 -18.24 -10.06
CA PRO A 413 15.49 -19.08 -11.25
C PRO A 413 14.30 -18.73 -12.15
N LYS A 414 14.49 -18.84 -13.47
CA LYS A 414 13.46 -18.47 -14.44
C LYS A 414 12.16 -19.23 -14.17
N GLY A 415 11.07 -18.49 -14.00
CA GLY A 415 9.74 -19.03 -13.77
C GLY A 415 9.39 -19.30 -12.30
N CYS A 416 10.35 -19.14 -11.38
CA CYS A 416 10.09 -19.15 -9.93
C CYS A 416 9.42 -17.86 -9.48
N ALA A 417 8.62 -17.95 -8.42
CA ALA A 417 8.09 -16.78 -7.73
C ALA A 417 9.07 -16.38 -6.61
N GLU A 418 9.13 -15.07 -6.31
CA GLU A 418 9.94 -14.56 -5.20
C GLU A 418 9.47 -15.14 -3.87
N MET A 419 8.14 -15.20 -3.69
CA MET A 419 7.50 -15.74 -2.50
C MET A 419 6.30 -16.61 -2.89
N CYS A 420 6.13 -17.72 -2.17
CA CYS A 420 4.98 -18.61 -2.27
C CYS A 420 4.39 -18.83 -0.87
N LEU A 421 3.07 -18.74 -0.75
CA LEU A 421 2.39 -19.07 0.51
C LEU A 421 2.14 -20.58 0.67
N ILE A 422 2.05 -21.30 -0.45
CA ILE A 422 1.82 -22.74 -0.51
C ILE A 422 2.67 -23.43 -1.59
N ASP A 423 2.90 -24.72 -1.40
CA ASP A 423 3.54 -25.60 -2.39
C ASP A 423 2.55 -26.15 -3.44
N ASN A 424 3.04 -26.98 -4.36
CA ASN A 424 2.21 -27.64 -5.39
C ASN A 424 1.28 -28.74 -4.85
N ASN A 425 1.35 -29.06 -3.56
CA ASN A 425 0.40 -29.92 -2.86
C ASN A 425 -0.61 -29.11 -2.03
N PHE A 426 -0.62 -27.78 -2.18
CA PHE A 426 -1.43 -26.83 -1.43
C PHE A 426 -1.21 -26.89 0.08
N LYS A 427 -0.01 -27.27 0.51
CA LYS A 427 0.43 -27.17 1.91
C LYS A 427 1.07 -25.82 2.14
N ASN A 428 0.82 -25.24 3.31
CA ASN A 428 1.47 -23.99 3.70
C ASN A 428 2.98 -24.13 3.71
N LEU A 429 3.63 -23.08 3.23
CA LEU A 429 5.03 -22.79 3.44
C LEU A 429 5.16 -21.82 4.64
N PRO A 430 6.37 -21.58 5.17
CA PRO A 430 6.56 -20.70 6.34
C PRO A 430 5.91 -19.30 6.19
N ALA A 431 5.94 -18.72 4.98
CA ALA A 431 5.25 -17.45 4.70
C ALA A 431 3.72 -17.58 4.78
N GLY A 432 3.15 -18.71 4.33
CA GLY A 432 1.73 -19.02 4.49
C GLY A 432 1.32 -19.18 5.96
N ASP A 433 2.18 -19.81 6.78
CA ASP A 433 1.94 -19.95 8.22
C ASP A 433 1.94 -18.60 8.95
N VAL A 434 2.80 -17.67 8.54
CA VAL A 434 2.79 -16.29 9.04
C VAL A 434 1.47 -15.58 8.69
N VAL A 435 0.99 -15.71 7.46
CA VAL A 435 -0.29 -15.12 7.05
C VAL A 435 -1.45 -15.71 7.86
N ASP A 436 -1.50 -17.02 8.04
CA ASP A 436 -2.53 -17.69 8.84
C ASP A 436 -2.49 -17.26 10.31
N LYS A 437 -1.28 -17.14 10.89
CA LYS A 437 -1.07 -16.59 12.23
C LYS A 437 -1.65 -15.17 12.34
N LEU A 438 -1.31 -14.27 11.42
CA LEU A 438 -1.77 -12.88 11.47
C LEU A 438 -3.28 -12.74 11.23
N ILE A 439 -3.88 -13.53 10.34
CA ILE A 439 -5.35 -13.60 10.18
C ILE A 439 -6.01 -14.00 11.50
N ASN A 440 -5.42 -14.96 12.23
CA ASN A 440 -5.95 -15.40 13.50
C ASN A 440 -5.76 -14.39 14.64
N GLU A 441 -4.69 -13.59 14.61
CA GLU A 441 -4.45 -12.52 15.58
C GLU A 441 -5.31 -11.27 15.31
N TRP A 442 -5.60 -10.96 14.04
CA TRP A 442 -6.28 -9.74 13.61
C TRP A 442 -7.79 -9.89 13.48
N LYS A 443 -8.38 -10.74 14.31
CA LYS A 443 -9.82 -10.98 14.37
C LYS A 443 -10.31 -10.98 15.81
N THR A 444 -11.61 -10.77 15.97
CA THR A 444 -12.30 -10.89 17.26
C THR A 444 -12.90 -12.29 17.36
N THR A 445 -12.47 -13.07 18.34
CA THR A 445 -12.98 -14.43 18.58
C THR A 445 -13.71 -14.53 19.91
N ASN A 446 -14.91 -15.14 19.89
CA ASN A 446 -15.62 -15.64 21.07
C ASN A 446 -15.76 -14.63 22.21
N VAL A 447 -16.37 -13.47 21.92
CA VAL A 447 -16.66 -12.48 22.95
C VAL A 447 -17.97 -12.85 23.62
N THR A 448 -17.88 -13.30 24.87
CA THR A 448 -19.04 -13.60 25.71
C THR A 448 -18.95 -12.83 27.02
N GLY A 449 -20.09 -12.57 27.64
CA GLY A 449 -20.14 -11.98 28.97
C GLY A 449 -21.56 -11.68 29.40
N VAL A 450 -21.68 -10.92 30.49
CA VAL A 450 -22.97 -10.48 31.02
C VAL A 450 -22.99 -8.96 31.18
N THR A 451 -24.17 -8.38 31.10
CA THR A 451 -24.36 -6.96 31.44
C THR A 451 -24.11 -6.70 32.93
N ASP A 452 -23.54 -5.55 33.24
CA ASP A 452 -23.28 -5.08 34.60
C ASP A 452 -24.56 -4.55 35.30
N GLY A 453 -24.40 -3.96 36.49
CA GLY A 453 -25.51 -3.36 37.25
C GLY A 453 -26.28 -2.26 36.52
N GLU A 454 -25.67 -1.65 35.50
CA GLU A 454 -26.29 -0.61 34.66
C GLU A 454 -26.92 -1.20 33.39
N GLY A 455 -26.94 -2.52 33.23
CA GLY A 455 -27.45 -3.19 32.04
C GLY A 455 -26.52 -3.04 30.83
N VAL A 456 -25.22 -2.77 31.06
CA VAL A 456 -24.23 -2.52 30.00
C VAL A 456 -23.22 -3.65 29.93
N PHE A 457 -22.94 -4.12 28.71
CA PHE A 457 -21.80 -4.98 28.41
C PHE A 457 -20.76 -4.19 27.62
N GLU A 458 -19.51 -4.19 28.09
CA GLU A 458 -18.40 -3.52 27.41
C GLU A 458 -17.32 -4.51 26.97
N HIS A 459 -16.82 -4.35 25.75
CA HIS A 459 -15.67 -5.09 25.27
C HIS A 459 -14.89 -4.32 24.20
N LYS A 460 -13.62 -4.66 23.97
CA LYS A 460 -12.82 -4.06 22.89
C LYS A 460 -12.71 -5.06 21.74
N VAL A 461 -13.24 -4.70 20.57
CA VAL A 461 -13.29 -5.58 19.39
C VAL A 461 -12.54 -4.94 18.23
N PHE A 462 -12.08 -5.75 17.28
CA PHE A 462 -11.56 -5.24 16.01
C PHE A 462 -12.64 -4.48 15.22
N LEU A 463 -12.23 -3.67 14.25
CA LEU A 463 -13.19 -3.08 13.32
C LEU A 463 -13.74 -4.18 12.41
N GLY A 464 -15.04 -4.17 12.17
CA GLY A 464 -15.70 -5.21 11.38
C GLY A 464 -17.21 -5.21 11.51
N ASP A 465 -17.83 -6.20 10.88
CA ASP A 465 -19.25 -6.51 11.01
C ASP A 465 -19.42 -7.64 12.01
N TYR A 466 -20.46 -7.54 12.83
CA TYR A 466 -20.70 -8.40 13.98
C TYR A 466 -22.15 -8.85 14.05
N SER A 467 -22.38 -10.04 14.59
CA SER A 467 -23.67 -10.41 15.18
C SER A 467 -23.55 -10.38 16.70
N VAL A 468 -24.59 -9.90 17.36
CA VAL A 468 -24.79 -10.07 18.81
C VAL A 468 -26.03 -10.93 19.04
N THR A 469 -25.88 -11.95 19.86
CA THR A 469 -26.98 -12.69 20.47
C THR A 469 -27.04 -12.33 21.94
N TYR A 470 -28.23 -12.02 22.45
CA TYR A 470 -28.42 -11.77 23.88
C TYR A 470 -29.64 -12.49 24.46
N SER A 471 -29.55 -12.87 25.73
CA SER A 471 -30.61 -13.54 26.48
C SER A 471 -30.62 -13.12 27.96
N HIS A 472 -31.78 -13.15 28.59
CA HIS A 472 -31.95 -12.82 30.00
C HIS A 472 -33.21 -13.55 30.50
N PRO A 473 -33.34 -13.92 31.80
CA PRO A 473 -34.51 -14.65 32.30
C PRO A 473 -35.86 -13.97 32.05
N LEU A 474 -35.88 -12.64 31.97
CA LEU A 474 -37.08 -11.86 31.61
C LEU A 474 -37.37 -11.80 30.09
N ILE A 475 -36.50 -12.39 29.26
CA ILE A 475 -36.62 -12.41 27.80
C ILE A 475 -37.05 -13.80 27.35
N PRO A 476 -38.23 -13.97 26.72
CA PRO A 476 -38.76 -15.29 26.38
C PRO A 476 -37.91 -16.09 25.39
N ARG A 477 -37.16 -15.41 24.51
CA ARG A 477 -36.30 -16.01 23.49
C ARG A 477 -35.04 -15.16 23.24
N PRO A 478 -33.87 -15.76 23.01
CA PRO A 478 -32.68 -15.02 22.61
C PRO A 478 -32.93 -14.19 21.34
N VAL A 479 -32.38 -12.96 21.32
CA VAL A 479 -32.50 -12.06 20.18
C VAL A 479 -31.15 -11.95 19.48
N ASN A 480 -31.17 -11.91 18.14
CA ASN A 480 -29.97 -11.73 17.30
C ASN A 480 -30.06 -10.40 16.52
N LYS A 481 -28.97 -9.62 16.52
CA LYS A 481 -28.83 -8.38 15.75
C LYS A 481 -27.47 -8.32 15.06
N ILE A 482 -27.44 -7.72 13.87
CA ILE A 482 -26.20 -7.43 13.14
C ILE A 482 -25.86 -5.95 13.29
N PHE A 483 -24.59 -5.62 13.48
CA PHE A 483 -24.09 -4.25 13.57
C PHE A 483 -22.67 -4.13 13.01
N SER A 484 -22.25 -2.89 12.74
CA SER A 484 -20.97 -2.57 12.13
C SER A 484 -20.15 -1.66 13.02
N VAL A 485 -18.94 -2.10 13.38
CA VAL A 485 -17.98 -1.30 14.14
C VAL A 485 -16.98 -0.70 13.15
N ARG A 486 -16.94 0.63 13.09
CA ARG A 486 -16.09 1.41 12.18
C ARG A 486 -15.18 2.37 12.93
N LYS A 487 -14.16 2.88 12.23
CA LYS A 487 -13.15 3.82 12.74
C LYS A 487 -13.79 5.19 13.01
N GLU A 488 -14.15 5.43 14.27
CA GLU A 488 -14.71 6.70 14.75
C GLU A 488 -14.19 6.99 16.15
N LYS A 489 -14.38 8.24 16.61
CA LYS A 489 -14.00 8.65 17.97
C LYS A 489 -14.97 8.05 19.00
N GLY A 490 -14.43 7.61 20.14
CA GLY A 490 -15.20 7.11 21.28
C GLY A 490 -15.71 5.66 21.12
N PRO A 491 -16.42 5.16 22.14
CA PRO A 491 -17.05 3.84 22.06
C PRO A 491 -18.13 3.79 20.98
N PHE A 492 -18.41 2.59 20.49
CA PHE A 492 -19.60 2.29 19.69
C PHE A 492 -20.73 1.92 20.65
N GLU A 493 -21.83 2.65 20.61
CA GLU A 493 -23.00 2.46 21.47
C GLU A 493 -24.08 1.68 20.71
N LEU A 494 -24.51 0.54 21.26
CA LEU A 494 -25.59 -0.28 20.73
C LEU A 494 -26.69 -0.40 21.76
N TRP A 495 -27.87 0.13 21.45
CA TRP A 495 -29.04 0.03 22.30
C TRP A 495 -29.93 -1.10 21.82
N LEU A 496 -30.19 -2.06 22.70
CA LEU A 496 -31.02 -3.23 22.45
C LEU A 496 -32.26 -3.19 23.35
N PRO A 497 -33.24 -2.32 23.03
CA PRO A 497 -34.53 -2.33 23.72
C PRO A 497 -35.32 -3.58 23.33
N LEU A 498 -36.07 -4.13 24.30
CA LEU A 498 -37.08 -5.15 24.04
C LEU A 498 -38.26 -4.62 23.22
#